data_AF-A0AB74J1T0-F1
#
_entry.id   AF-A0AB74J1T0-F1
#
_cell.length_a   1.000
_cell.length_b   1.000
_cell.length_c   1.000
_cell.angle_alpha   90.00
_cell.angle_beta   90.00
_cell.angle_gamma   90.00
#
_symmetry.space_group_name_H-M   'P 1'
#
loop_
_entity.id
_entity.type
_entity.pdbx_description
1 polymer ?
#
loop_
_entity_poly.entity_id
_entity_poly.type
_entity_poly.pdbx_seq_one_letter_code
_entity_poly.pdbx_strand_id
1 'polypeptide(L)'
;MKTTIILTALALAMTTSARCFPDGATWNNREQARTFINDACYKSGGMFTGNYAPRQLKAMCPRGQGQNIDFVVQNLNGNTGFDLADKDCYDRLNSEISKCPHGGETTAAGWFFRAKPGGC
;
A
#
# COMPACT_ATOMS: atom_id res chain seq x y z
N MET A 1 41.97 12.57 -31.71
CA MET A 1 41.38 11.61 -30.75
C MET A 1 40.00 12.13 -30.39
N LYS A 2 38.91 11.41 -30.71
CA LYS A 2 37.53 11.83 -30.39
C LYS A 2 37.06 11.03 -29.18
N THR A 3 36.82 11.71 -28.07
CA THR A 3 36.36 11.13 -26.81
C THR A 3 34.85 10.94 -26.88
N THR A 4 34.39 9.70 -27.00
CA THR A 4 32.97 9.35 -26.93
C THR A 4 32.58 9.20 -25.46
N ILE A 5 31.74 10.11 -24.95
CA ILE A 5 31.14 10.00 -23.62
C ILE A 5 29.95 9.06 -23.74
N ILE A 6 30.03 7.89 -23.11
CA ILE A 6 28.91 6.94 -23.01
C ILE A 6 28.14 7.29 -21.72
N LEU A 7 26.98 7.95 -21.85
CA LEU A 7 26.03 8.06 -20.74
C LEU A 7 25.31 6.72 -20.56
N THR A 8 25.75 5.92 -19.62
CA THR A 8 24.97 4.78 -19.11
C THR A 8 23.82 5.31 -18.24
N ALA A 9 22.63 5.42 -18.83
CA ALA A 9 21.41 5.66 -18.07
C ALA A 9 21.10 4.41 -17.23
N LEU A 10 21.28 4.52 -15.91
CA LEU A 10 20.91 3.46 -14.97
C LEU A 10 19.38 3.43 -14.87
N ALA A 11 18.74 2.53 -15.63
CA ALA A 11 17.31 2.30 -15.53
C ALA A 11 16.99 1.73 -14.13
N LEU A 12 16.35 2.52 -13.27
CA LEU A 12 15.78 2.00 -12.03
C LEU A 12 14.69 0.98 -12.40
N ALA A 13 14.99 -0.30 -12.18
CA ALA A 13 14.00 -1.36 -12.31
C ALA A 13 12.92 -1.16 -11.25
N MET A 14 11.78 -0.58 -11.64
CA MET A 14 10.58 -0.54 -10.82
C MET A 14 10.04 -1.97 -10.68
N THR A 15 10.49 -2.71 -9.67
CA THR A 15 9.99 -4.07 -9.41
C THR A 15 8.58 -3.96 -8.82
N THR A 16 7.57 -4.27 -9.63
CA THR A 16 6.22 -4.51 -9.10
C THR A 16 6.14 -5.95 -8.60
N SER A 17 5.86 -6.15 -7.31
CA SER A 17 5.61 -7.47 -6.74
C SER A 17 4.25 -7.46 -6.05
N ALA A 18 3.40 -8.44 -6.35
CA ALA A 18 2.11 -8.61 -5.69
C ALA A 18 1.99 -10.06 -5.23
N ARG A 19 1.48 -10.28 -4.02
CA ARG A 19 1.15 -11.62 -3.53
C ARG A 19 -0.11 -11.61 -2.68
N CYS A 20 -0.99 -12.58 -2.92
CA CYS A 20 -2.04 -12.92 -1.97
C CYS A 20 -1.45 -13.81 -0.88
N PHE A 21 -1.89 -13.63 0.36
CA PHE A 21 -1.54 -14.57 1.43
C PHE A 21 -2.19 -15.94 1.15
N PRO A 22 -1.43 -17.04 1.32
CA PRO A 22 -1.93 -18.37 0.98
C PRO A 22 -2.94 -18.91 2.01
N ASP A 23 -2.91 -18.38 3.23
CA ASP A 23 -3.69 -18.83 4.37
C ASP A 23 -4.04 -17.65 5.33
N GLY A 24 -4.78 -17.97 6.39
CA GLY A 24 -5.25 -17.01 7.39
C GLY A 24 -6.75 -16.76 7.32
N ALA A 25 -7.22 -15.72 8.01
CA ALA A 25 -8.64 -15.38 7.98
C ALA A 25 -9.05 -14.96 6.56
N THR A 26 -10.32 -15.17 6.23
CA THR A 26 -10.95 -14.57 5.05
C THR A 26 -11.69 -13.30 5.44
N TRP A 27 -12.01 -12.45 4.46
CA TRP A 27 -12.79 -11.24 4.69
C TRP A 27 -14.21 -11.55 5.20
N ASN A 28 -14.54 -11.11 6.43
CA ASN A 28 -15.91 -11.21 6.96
C ASN A 28 -16.88 -10.25 6.24
N ASN A 29 -16.39 -9.07 5.86
CA ASN A 29 -17.16 -8.05 5.16
C ASN A 29 -16.21 -7.16 4.34
N ARG A 30 -16.24 -7.32 3.00
CA ARG A 30 -15.33 -6.56 2.12
C ARG A 30 -15.78 -5.12 1.97
N GLU A 31 -17.07 -4.87 1.94
CA GLU A 31 -17.65 -3.53 1.81
C GLU A 31 -17.23 -2.64 2.99
N GLN A 32 -17.26 -3.18 4.20
CA GLN A 32 -16.80 -2.46 5.39
C GLN A 32 -15.29 -2.22 5.36
N ALA A 33 -14.49 -3.19 4.91
CA ALA A 33 -13.06 -3.00 4.70
C ALA A 33 -12.81 -1.84 3.69
N ARG A 34 -13.62 -1.74 2.63
CA ARG A 34 -13.58 -0.63 1.67
C ARG A 34 -13.95 0.71 2.30
N THR A 35 -14.93 0.76 3.19
CA THR A 35 -15.27 1.98 3.93
C THR A 35 -14.11 2.45 4.79
N PHE A 36 -13.40 1.54 5.48
CA PHE A 36 -12.24 1.93 6.27
C PHE A 36 -11.11 2.52 5.43
N ILE A 37 -10.78 1.92 4.29
CA ILE A 37 -9.73 2.48 3.42
C ILE A 37 -10.19 3.76 2.71
N ASN A 38 -11.48 3.90 2.41
CA ASN A 38 -12.03 5.14 1.89
C ASN A 38 -11.81 6.29 2.89
N ASP A 39 -12.16 6.05 4.16
CA ASP A 39 -11.94 7.03 5.21
C ASP A 39 -10.46 7.33 5.44
N ALA A 40 -9.61 6.31 5.44
CA ALA A 40 -8.17 6.46 5.66
C ALA A 40 -7.45 7.17 4.52
N CYS A 41 -7.92 7.03 3.28
CA CYS A 41 -7.30 7.62 2.10
C CYS A 41 -7.91 8.97 1.68
N TYR A 42 -9.19 9.25 1.98
CA TYR A 42 -9.87 10.46 1.47
C TYR A 42 -10.35 11.46 2.53
N LYS A 43 -10.54 11.06 3.79
CA LYS A 43 -10.95 12.05 4.81
C LYS A 43 -9.79 12.96 5.16
N SER A 44 -10.11 14.22 5.44
CA SER A 44 -9.14 15.15 6.02
C SER A 44 -8.56 14.57 7.31
N GLY A 45 -7.24 14.40 7.36
CA GLY A 45 -6.55 13.76 8.48
C GLY A 45 -6.70 12.23 8.54
N GLY A 46 -7.15 11.59 7.45
CA GLY A 46 -7.19 10.14 7.32
C GLY A 46 -5.81 9.51 7.49
N MET A 47 -5.75 8.29 8.03
CA MET A 47 -4.50 7.63 8.44
C MET A 47 -3.43 7.60 7.34
N PHE A 48 -3.84 7.48 6.08
CA PHE A 48 -2.94 7.34 4.96
C PHE A 48 -2.79 8.60 4.10
N THR A 49 -3.43 9.71 4.52
CA THR A 49 -3.31 11.00 3.85
C THR A 49 -2.02 11.74 4.21
N GLY A 50 -1.65 12.68 3.35
CA GLY A 50 -0.55 13.61 3.54
C GLY A 50 0.83 12.97 3.44
N ASN A 51 1.84 13.83 3.50
CA ASN A 51 3.22 13.46 3.21
C ASN A 51 3.73 12.27 4.05
N TYR A 52 4.46 11.37 3.41
CA TYR A 52 5.26 10.34 4.05
C TYR A 52 6.73 10.77 4.04
N ALA A 53 7.39 10.72 5.19
CA ALA A 53 8.85 10.82 5.25
C ALA A 53 9.49 9.62 4.50
N PRO A 54 10.78 9.70 4.12
CA PRO A 54 11.48 8.56 3.56
C PRO A 54 11.36 7.35 4.48
N ARG A 55 11.09 6.18 3.91
CA ARG A 55 10.89 4.91 4.65
C ARG A 55 9.71 4.87 5.63
N GLN A 56 8.91 5.93 5.74
CA GLN A 56 7.82 5.99 6.71
C GLN A 56 6.74 4.97 6.41
N LEU A 57 6.35 4.24 7.46
CA LEU A 57 5.21 3.35 7.48
C LEU A 57 4.08 4.03 8.26
N LYS A 58 2.87 4.01 7.70
CA LYS A 58 1.62 4.31 8.41
C LYS A 58 0.77 3.04 8.41
N ALA A 59 0.09 2.77 9.52
CA ALA A 59 -0.73 1.58 9.68
C ALA A 59 -1.98 1.88 10.50
N MET A 60 -3.04 1.10 10.27
CA MET A 60 -4.23 1.10 11.12
C MET A 60 -4.77 -0.31 11.30
N CYS A 61 -5.46 -0.50 12.42
CA CYS A 61 -6.13 -1.75 12.81
C CYS A 61 -7.61 -1.49 13.13
N PRO A 62 -8.46 -1.12 12.15
CA PRO A 62 -9.89 -1.03 12.40
C PRO A 62 -10.48 -2.41 12.72
N ARG A 63 -11.50 -2.41 13.58
CA ARG A 63 -12.33 -3.59 13.88
C ARG A 63 -13.70 -3.43 13.25
N GLY A 64 -14.11 -4.40 12.46
CA GLY A 64 -15.38 -4.40 11.75
C GLY A 64 -15.99 -5.80 11.70
N GLN A 65 -17.29 -5.94 12.03
CA GLN A 65 -18.02 -7.23 12.02
C GLN A 65 -17.26 -8.35 12.74
N GLY A 66 -16.71 -8.04 13.92
CA GLY A 66 -15.97 -8.99 14.75
C GLY A 66 -14.53 -9.32 14.30
N GLN A 67 -14.07 -8.75 13.19
CA GLN A 67 -12.74 -8.98 12.62
C GLN A 67 -11.87 -7.73 12.72
N ASN A 68 -10.62 -7.91 13.17
CA ASN A 68 -9.60 -6.87 13.05
C ASN A 68 -9.00 -6.94 11.64
N ILE A 69 -8.67 -5.78 11.07
CA ILE A 69 -8.12 -5.71 9.72
C ILE A 69 -6.87 -4.84 9.76
N ASP A 70 -5.75 -5.40 9.35
CA ASP A 70 -4.47 -4.71 9.32
C ASP A 70 -4.25 -4.11 7.93
N PHE A 71 -4.16 -2.78 7.90
CA PHE A 71 -3.84 -2.01 6.72
C PHE A 71 -2.52 -1.30 6.91
N VAL A 72 -1.63 -1.40 5.91
CA VAL A 72 -0.32 -0.75 5.93
C VAL A 72 -0.07 -0.06 4.60
N VAL A 73 0.47 1.16 4.69
CA VAL A 73 1.05 1.89 3.58
C VAL A 73 2.45 2.35 3.98
N GLN A 74 3.44 2.10 3.15
CA GLN A 74 4.81 2.53 3.41
C GLN A 74 5.46 3.15 2.18
N ASN A 75 6.08 4.31 2.37
CA ASN A 75 7.01 4.88 1.41
C ASN A 75 8.30 4.05 1.44
N LEU A 76 8.70 3.44 0.33
CA LEU A 76 9.92 2.63 0.25
C LEU A 76 11.15 3.44 -0.17
N ASN A 77 10.98 4.69 -0.57
CA ASN A 77 12.09 5.54 -0.98
C ASN A 77 12.96 5.89 0.25
N GLY A 78 14.28 5.73 0.09
CA GLY A 78 15.24 5.92 1.16
C GLY A 78 15.56 7.38 1.48
N ASN A 79 15.43 8.26 0.48
CA ASN A 79 15.99 9.61 0.54
C ASN A 79 14.96 10.72 0.33
N THR A 80 13.72 10.37 -0.04
CA THR A 80 12.72 11.36 -0.45
C THR A 80 11.38 11.03 0.20
N GLY A 81 10.78 12.06 0.80
CA GLY A 81 9.39 12.03 1.24
C GLY A 81 8.48 12.62 0.18
N PHE A 82 7.27 12.09 0.07
CA PHE A 82 6.26 12.57 -0.84
C PHE A 82 4.88 12.12 -0.37
N ASP A 83 3.86 12.74 -0.93
CA ASP A 83 2.47 12.39 -0.68
C ASP A 83 2.03 11.26 -1.60
N LEU A 84 1.23 10.34 -1.07
CA LEU A 84 0.59 9.32 -1.88
C LEU A 84 -0.75 9.89 -2.36
N ALA A 85 -1.01 9.87 -3.66
CA ALA A 85 -2.30 10.30 -4.17
C ALA A 85 -3.42 9.46 -3.52
N ASP A 86 -4.43 10.12 -2.97
CA ASP A 86 -5.57 9.48 -2.27
C ASP A 86 -6.22 8.37 -3.10
N LYS A 87 -6.34 8.59 -4.42
CA LYS A 87 -6.85 7.59 -5.35
C LYS A 87 -5.97 6.36 -5.46
N ASP A 88 -4.65 6.53 -5.50
CA ASP A 88 -3.72 5.41 -5.54
C ASP A 88 -3.70 4.65 -4.22
N CYS A 89 -3.79 5.37 -3.09
CA CYS A 89 -3.99 4.79 -1.75
C CYS A 89 -5.21 3.85 -1.74
N TYR A 90 -6.36 4.37 -2.18
CA TYR A 90 -7.59 3.60 -2.21
C TYR A 90 -7.47 2.42 -3.18
N ASP A 91 -7.14 2.66 -4.44
CA ASP A 91 -7.15 1.62 -5.49
C ASP A 91 -6.20 0.45 -5.19
N ARG A 92 -5.04 0.74 -4.60
CA ARG A 92 -4.05 -0.29 -4.23
C ARG A 92 -4.57 -1.17 -3.10
N LEU A 93 -5.02 -0.58 -1.98
CA LEU A 93 -5.59 -1.34 -0.86
C LEU A 93 -6.87 -2.08 -1.27
N ASN A 94 -7.69 -1.44 -2.10
CA ASN A 94 -8.92 -1.98 -2.65
C ASN A 94 -8.66 -3.21 -3.55
N SER A 95 -7.54 -3.22 -4.29
CA SER A 95 -7.07 -4.39 -5.04
C SER A 95 -6.84 -5.59 -4.12
N GLU A 96 -6.13 -5.38 -3.02
CA GLU A 96 -5.81 -6.45 -2.06
C GLU A 96 -7.08 -7.05 -1.43
N ILE A 97 -8.06 -6.20 -1.09
CA ILE A 97 -9.37 -6.64 -0.56
C ILE A 97 -10.16 -7.45 -1.60
N SER A 98 -10.12 -7.01 -2.86
CA SER A 98 -10.97 -7.57 -3.93
C SER A 98 -10.45 -8.89 -4.46
N LYS A 99 -9.14 -8.98 -4.68
CA LYS A 99 -8.53 -10.07 -5.44
C LYS A 99 -8.07 -11.23 -4.55
N CYS A 100 -7.71 -10.95 -3.31
CA CYS A 100 -7.10 -11.93 -2.43
C CYS A 100 -8.06 -12.41 -1.34
N PRO A 101 -8.41 -13.72 -1.28
CA PRO A 101 -9.32 -14.25 -0.26
C PRO A 101 -8.87 -14.03 1.18
N HIS A 102 -7.55 -14.13 1.42
CA HIS A 102 -6.92 -13.95 2.74
C HIS A 102 -6.19 -12.60 2.86
N GLY A 103 -6.52 -11.65 1.99
CA GLY A 103 -5.76 -10.41 1.85
C GLY A 103 -4.43 -10.61 1.13
N GLY A 104 -3.72 -9.51 0.95
CA GLY A 104 -2.52 -9.49 0.14
C GLY A 104 -1.65 -8.28 0.40
N GLU A 105 -0.52 -8.26 -0.31
CA GLU A 105 0.39 -7.15 -0.31
C GLU A 105 0.99 -6.93 -1.69
N THR A 106 1.22 -5.66 -1.99
CA THR A 106 1.82 -5.22 -3.24
C THR A 106 2.90 -4.18 -2.97
N THR A 107 4.02 -4.30 -3.66
CA THR A 107 4.98 -3.22 -3.87
C THR A 107 4.88 -2.72 -5.30
N ALA A 108 4.68 -1.42 -5.48
CA ALA A 108 4.61 -0.79 -6.79
C ALA A 108 5.06 0.68 -6.70
N ALA A 109 5.86 1.13 -7.66
CA ALA A 109 6.29 2.52 -7.79
C ALA A 109 6.87 3.14 -6.49
N GLY A 110 7.66 2.37 -5.74
CA GLY A 110 8.27 2.83 -4.50
C GLY A 110 7.33 2.89 -3.29
N TRP A 111 6.18 2.24 -3.36
CA TRP A 111 5.22 2.10 -2.26
C TRP A 111 4.95 0.64 -1.94
N PHE A 112 4.76 0.35 -0.65
CA PHE A 112 4.25 -0.93 -0.17
C PHE A 112 2.83 -0.75 0.37
N PHE A 113 1.97 -1.71 0.05
CA PHE A 113 0.57 -1.79 0.47
C PHE A 113 0.29 -3.17 1.05
N ARG A 114 -0.43 -3.23 2.16
CA ARG A 114 -0.96 -4.48 2.72
C ARG A 114 -2.38 -4.28 3.20
N ALA A 115 -3.22 -5.27 2.94
CA ALA A 115 -4.53 -5.39 3.55
C ALA A 115 -4.73 -6.85 4.00
N LYS A 116 -4.84 -7.10 5.31
CA LYS A 116 -4.92 -8.44 5.88
C LYS A 116 -6.10 -8.55 6.86
N PRO A 117 -7.10 -9.40 6.59
CA PRO A 117 -8.16 -9.71 7.54
C PRO A 117 -7.63 -10.61 8.67
N GLY A 118 -8.14 -10.40 9.89
CA GLY A 118 -7.85 -11.24 11.05
C GLY A 118 -6.47 -11.06 11.67
N GLY A 119 -5.71 -10.03 11.28
CA GLY A 119 -4.41 -9.71 11.86
C GLY A 119 -4.36 -8.27 12.33
N CYS A 120 -3.69 -8.06 13.46
CA CYS A 120 -3.02 -6.89 14.01
C CYS A 120 -2.12 -7.43 15.14
#